data_AF-A0A7C8DNF7-F1
#
_entry.id   AF-A0A7C8DNF7-F1
#
_cell.length_a   1.000
_cell.length_b   1.000
_cell.length_c   1.000
_cell.angle_alpha   90.00
_cell.angle_beta   90.00
_cell.angle_gamma   90.00
#
_symmetry.space_group_name_H-M   'P 1'
#
loop_
_entity.id
_entity.type
_entity.pdbx_description
1 polymer ?
#
loop_
_entity_poly.entity_id
_entity_poly.type
_entity_poly.pdbx_seq_one_letter_code
_entity_poly.pdbx_strand_id
1 'polypeptide(L)'
;MKINRPSRKTLMQFMMVVLAIFVIRMWQQQDLTQGMTPSFSSQTLTDEVMNSKPLPDQGILIHFWATWCPVCAVENDNIQALAEDYK
;
A
#
# COMPACT_ATOMS: atom_id res chain seq x y z
N MET A 1 13.10 -27.26 17.43
CA MET A 1 12.35 -26.14 18.04
C MET A 1 11.11 -26.72 18.74
N LYS A 2 11.06 -26.79 20.07
CA LYS A 2 9.91 -27.36 20.81
C LYS A 2 8.82 -26.29 20.92
N ILE A 3 7.85 -26.29 20.00
CA ILE A 3 6.69 -25.40 20.05
C ILE A 3 5.77 -25.91 21.15
N ASN A 4 5.75 -25.20 22.28
CA ASN A 4 4.88 -25.54 23.40
C ASN A 4 3.42 -25.28 22.98
N ARG A 5 2.49 -26.19 23.30
CA ARG A 5 1.08 -26.02 22.91
C ARG A 5 0.53 -24.74 23.56
N PRO A 6 0.01 -23.78 22.78
CA PRO A 6 -0.49 -22.54 23.34
C PRO A 6 -1.68 -22.83 24.25
N SER A 7 -1.69 -22.18 25.42
CA SER A 7 -2.84 -22.21 26.32
C SER A 7 -4.08 -21.72 25.58
N ARG A 8 -5.27 -22.27 25.90
CA ARG A 8 -6.56 -21.83 25.35
C ARG A 8 -6.73 -20.30 25.45
N LYS A 9 -6.22 -19.69 26.52
CA LYS A 9 -6.25 -18.23 26.72
C LYS A 9 -5.40 -17.48 25.69
N THR A 10 -4.18 -17.96 25.44
CA THR A 10 -3.27 -17.39 24.45
C THR A 10 -3.83 -17.51 23.04
N LEU A 11 -4.41 -18.68 22.70
CA LEU A 11 -5.09 -18.89 21.42
C LEU A 11 -6.25 -17.89 21.23
N MET A 12 -7.05 -17.69 22.27
CA MET A 12 -8.20 -16.78 22.23
C MET A 12 -7.78 -15.31 22.11
N GLN A 13 -6.68 -14.91 22.76
CA GLN A 13 -6.10 -13.56 22.62
C GLN A 13 -5.58 -13.31 21.21
N PHE A 14 -4.82 -14.24 20.63
CA PHE A 14 -4.36 -14.11 19.24
C PHE A 14 -5.53 -14.04 18.26
N MET A 15 -6.55 -14.88 18.45
CA MET A 15 -7.76 -14.84 17.63
C MET A 15 -8.47 -13.48 17.73
N MET A 16 -8.58 -12.90 18.92
CA MET A 16 -9.16 -11.57 19.12
C MET A 16 -8.36 -10.48 18.40
N VAL A 17 -7.03 -10.48 18.49
CA VAL A 17 -6.17 -9.51 17.80
C VAL A 17 -6.30 -9.63 16.29
N VAL A 18 -6.25 -10.86 15.77
CA VAL A 18 -6.42 -11.14 14.34
C VAL A 18 -7.78 -10.63 13.85
N LEU A 19 -8.85 -10.92 14.60
CA LEU A 19 -10.19 -10.46 14.27
C LEU A 19 -10.29 -8.92 14.28
N ALA A 20 -9.70 -8.25 15.28
CA ALA A 20 -9.65 -6.80 15.33
C ALA A 20 -8.93 -6.20 14.11
N ILE A 21 -7.79 -6.78 13.71
CA ILE A 21 -7.07 -6.35 12.50
C ILE A 21 -7.95 -6.49 11.26
N PHE A 22 -8.63 -7.63 11.08
CA PHE A 22 -9.53 -7.82 9.93
C PHE A 22 -10.66 -6.81 9.90
N VAL A 23 -11.28 -6.50 11.04
CA VAL A 23 -12.33 -5.48 11.14
C VAL A 23 -11.81 -4.10 10.75
N ILE A 24 -10.66 -3.70 11.30
CA ILE A 24 -10.04 -2.40 11.00
C ILE A 24 -9.70 -2.30 9.50
N ARG A 25 -9.10 -3.36 8.94
CA ARG A 25 -8.74 -3.40 7.52
C ARG A 25 -9.97 -3.31 6.63
N MET A 26 -11.03 -4.03 6.95
CA MET A 26 -12.27 -3.99 6.19
C MET A 26 -12.87 -2.58 6.17
N TRP A 27 -12.80 -1.85 7.28
CA TRP A 27 -13.23 -0.46 7.36
C TRP A 27 -12.33 0.48 6.54
N GLN A 28 -11.00 0.37 6.66
CA GLN A 28 -10.05 1.22 5.91
C GLN A 28 -10.11 0.99 4.40
N GLN A 29 -10.44 -0.22 3.95
CA GLN A 29 -10.38 -0.62 2.55
C GLN A 29 -11.73 -0.46 1.81
N GLN A 30 -12.74 0.11 2.46
CA GLN A 30 -14.08 0.20 1.90
C GLN A 30 -14.14 0.99 0.58
N ASP A 31 -13.28 2.00 0.42
CA ASP A 31 -13.24 2.86 -0.77
C ASP A 31 -12.12 2.47 -1.77
N LEU A 32 -11.59 1.24 -1.67
CA LEU A 32 -10.65 0.75 -2.68
C LEU A 32 -11.37 0.54 -4.01
N THR A 33 -11.09 1.42 -4.96
CA THR A 33 -11.60 1.30 -6.32
C THR A 33 -11.03 0.05 -6.99
N GLN A 34 -11.90 -0.78 -7.57
CA GLN A 34 -11.53 -1.94 -8.35
C GLN A 34 -11.95 -1.68 -9.80
N GLY A 35 -11.02 -1.89 -10.74
CA GLY A 35 -11.30 -1.68 -12.17
C GLY A 35 -10.08 -1.27 -12.96
N MET A 36 -10.30 -0.93 -14.22
CA MET A 36 -9.26 -0.35 -15.07
C MET A 36 -8.97 1.09 -14.62
N THR A 37 -7.70 1.45 -14.56
CA THR A 37 -7.27 2.82 -14.25
C THR A 37 -7.90 3.78 -15.27
N PRO A 38 -8.51 4.90 -14.82
CA PRO A 38 -9.04 5.91 -15.73
C PRO A 38 -7.91 6.49 -16.58
N SER A 39 -8.22 6.86 -17.82
CA SER A 39 -7.25 7.49 -18.70
C SER A 39 -6.83 8.85 -18.15
N PHE A 40 -5.54 9.05 -17.94
CA PHE A 40 -4.96 10.34 -17.56
C PHE A 40 -3.76 10.65 -18.46
N SER A 41 -3.49 11.94 -18.62
CA SER A 41 -2.26 12.46 -19.20
C SER A 41 -1.86 13.67 -18.37
N SER A 42 -0.66 13.64 -17.80
CA SER A 42 -0.14 14.69 -16.92
C SER A 42 1.27 15.07 -17.34
N GLN A 43 1.59 16.35 -17.20
CA GLN A 43 2.97 16.81 -17.28
C GLN A 43 3.66 16.60 -15.94
N THR A 44 4.89 16.14 -16.00
CA THR A 44 5.79 16.02 -14.84
C THR A 44 6.50 17.35 -14.57
N LEU A 45 7.24 17.42 -13.47
CA LEU A 45 8.07 18.59 -13.13
C LEU A 45 9.26 18.78 -14.09
N THR A 46 9.54 17.80 -14.94
CA THR A 46 10.61 17.82 -15.96
C THR A 46 10.05 18.06 -17.36
N ASP A 47 8.80 18.52 -17.48
CA ASP A 47 8.06 18.72 -18.75
C ASP A 47 7.80 17.44 -19.58
N GLU A 48 8.08 16.25 -19.04
CA GLU A 48 7.72 14.98 -19.68
C GLU A 48 6.22 14.70 -19.50
N VAL A 49 5.57 14.19 -20.56
CA VAL A 49 4.15 13.80 -20.53
C VAL A 49 4.04 12.33 -20.17
N MET A 50 3.37 12.04 -19.05
CA MET A 50 3.09 10.69 -18.57
C MET A 50 1.61 10.34 -18.73
N ASN A 51 1.35 9.12 -19.19
CA ASN A 51 0.01 8.64 -19.54
C ASN A 51 -0.37 7.40 -18.72
N SER A 52 -1.66 7.12 -18.60
CA SER A 52 -2.20 5.95 -17.89
C SER A 52 -1.94 4.58 -18.56
N LYS A 53 -1.21 4.54 -19.68
CA LYS A 53 -0.93 3.32 -20.43
C LYS A 53 0.53 2.94 -20.23
N PRO A 54 0.84 2.02 -19.30
CA PRO A 54 2.20 1.51 -19.15
C PRO A 54 2.64 0.75 -20.39
N LEU A 55 3.97 0.66 -20.56
CA LEU A 55 4.58 -0.28 -21.50
C LEU A 55 4.24 -1.74 -21.07
N PRO A 56 4.24 -2.72 -22.00
CA PRO A 56 3.78 -4.08 -21.75
C PRO A 56 4.39 -4.81 -20.55
N ASP A 57 5.57 -4.39 -20.10
CA ASP A 57 6.33 -4.99 -18.99
C ASP A 57 6.63 -4.00 -17.85
N GLN A 58 5.90 -2.89 -17.76
CA GLN A 58 6.11 -1.87 -16.73
C GLN A 58 4.87 -1.69 -15.84
N GLY A 59 5.09 -1.63 -14.53
CA GLY A 59 4.07 -1.23 -13.56
C GLY A 59 4.18 0.28 -13.29
N ILE A 60 3.05 0.98 -13.22
CA ILE A 60 3.01 2.38 -12.76
C ILE A 60 2.40 2.41 -11.36
N LEU A 61 3.16 2.91 -10.39
CA LEU A 61 2.68 3.22 -9.05
C LEU A 61 2.41 4.71 -8.93
N ILE A 62 1.17 5.09 -8.62
CA ILE A 62 0.79 6.49 -8.33
C ILE A 62 0.73 6.66 -6.82
N HIS A 63 1.66 7.44 -6.27
CA HIS A 63 1.71 7.73 -4.84
C HIS A 63 1.15 9.13 -4.55
N PHE A 64 -0.01 9.17 -3.89
CA PHE A 64 -0.63 10.42 -3.44
C PHE A 64 -0.08 10.79 -2.06
N TRP A 65 0.60 11.92 -1.96
CA TRP A 65 1.19 12.39 -0.72
C TRP A 65 1.10 13.91 -0.60
N ALA A 66 1.41 14.42 0.60
CA ALA A 66 1.50 15.85 0.85
C ALA A 66 2.55 16.16 1.92
N THR A 67 3.12 17.36 1.89
CA THR A 67 4.16 17.81 2.84
C THR A 67 3.66 17.91 4.28
N TRP A 68 2.36 18.09 4.48
CA TRP A 68 1.71 18.14 5.78
C TRP A 68 1.29 16.76 6.30
N CYS A 69 1.50 15.68 5.53
CA CYS A 69 1.11 14.32 5.90
C CYS A 69 2.24 13.62 6.69
N PRO A 70 2.14 13.48 8.03
CA PRO A 70 3.22 12.93 8.84
C PRO A 70 3.44 11.43 8.60
N VAL A 71 2.37 10.67 8.33
CA VAL A 71 2.49 9.23 8.03
C VAL A 71 3.21 9.01 6.69
N CYS A 72 2.92 9.84 5.68
CA CYS A 72 3.58 9.78 4.39
C CYS A 72 5.09 10.03 4.51
N ALA A 73 5.51 10.92 5.42
CA ALA A 73 6.93 11.18 5.66
C ALA A 73 7.67 9.95 6.21
N VAL A 74 7.02 9.15 7.05
CA VAL A 74 7.59 7.90 7.58
C VAL A 74 7.65 6.80 6.52
N GLU A 75 6.70 6.79 5.58
CA GLU A 75 6.62 5.81 4.50
C GLU A 75 7.54 6.12 3.31
N ASN A 76 7.99 7.38 3.19
CA ASN A 76 8.69 7.88 2.01
C ASN A 76 9.95 7.09 1.63
N ASP A 77 10.73 6.65 2.62
CA ASP A 77 11.96 5.87 2.37
C ASP A 77 11.66 4.52 1.69
N ASN A 78 10.52 3.89 2.02
CA ASN A 78 10.10 2.65 1.37
C ASN A 78 9.67 2.89 -0.08
N ILE A 79 8.98 4.01 -0.33
CA ILE A 79 8.57 4.38 -1.70
C ILE A 79 9.80 4.68 -2.56
N GLN A 80 10.80 5.35 -1.99
CA GLN A 80 12.07 5.63 -2.67
C GLN A 80 12.83 4.34 -3.02
N ALA A 81 12.91 3.39 -2.08
CA ALA A 81 13.55 2.09 -2.34
C ALA A 81 12.86 1.32 -3.48
N LEU A 82 11.52 1.30 -3.49
CA LEU A 82 10.76 0.69 -4.58
C LEU A 82 11.02 1.36 -5.94
N ALA A 83 11.11 2.69 -5.97
CA ALA A 83 11.40 3.41 -7.20
C ALA A 83 12.81 3.12 -7.74
N GLU A 84 13.77 2.81 -6.87
CA GLU A 84 15.12 2.42 -7.26
C GLU A 84 15.19 0.98 -7.78
N ASP A 85 14.45 0.06 -7.16
CA ASP A 85 14.39 -1.34 -7.56
C ASP A 85 13.69 -1.56 -8.92
N TYR A 86 12.72 -0.70 -9.27
CA TYR A 86 11.84 -0.85 -10.43
C TYR A 86 11.90 0.31 -11.45
N LYS A 87 13.08 0.92 -11.64
CA LYS A 87 13.29 1.98 -12.64
C LYS A 87 12.89 1.59 -14.07
#